data_AF-G0MPX0-F1
#
_entry.id   AF-G0MPX0-F1
#
_cell.length_a   1.000
_cell.length_b   1.000
_cell.length_c   1.000
_cell.angle_alpha   90.00
_cell.angle_beta   90.00
_cell.angle_gamma   90.00
#
_symmetry.space_group_name_H-M   'P 1'
#
loop_
_entity.id
_entity.type
_entity.pdbx_description
1 polymer ?
#
loop_
_entity_poly.entity_id
_entity_poly.type
_entity_poly.pdbx_seq_one_letter_code
_entity_poly.pdbx_strand_id
1 'polypeptide(L)'
;MKAFCRIIVFIGIIGTVSTENKEDISGNFGCGVHSTNFELAQTRSAQVPADFVTLDHRLIGGSEAAPHSWPWTVQLLTRLGQHRCGGSLIDDSFVLTAAHCFAKDRRPTSYSVRVGGHLSGSGSPHRVTAVSIHPWYNLGFPSAYDFAIMR
;
A
#
# COMPACT_ATOMS: atom_id res chain seq x y z
N MET A 1 7.12 -6.15 -22.59
CA MET A 1 5.92 -6.92 -22.14
C MET A 1 5.88 -6.78 -20.62
N LYS A 2 4.91 -6.05 -20.07
CA LYS A 2 4.88 -5.66 -18.65
C LYS A 2 4.49 -6.88 -17.81
N ALA A 3 5.34 -7.24 -16.84
CA ALA A 3 5.02 -8.29 -15.87
C ALA A 3 3.88 -7.81 -14.97
N PHE A 4 2.70 -8.39 -15.13
CA PHE A 4 1.61 -8.23 -14.17
C PHE A 4 1.92 -9.12 -12.97
N CYS A 5 2.39 -8.50 -11.89
CA CYS A 5 2.48 -9.19 -10.59
C CYS A 5 1.04 -9.37 -10.08
N ARG A 6 0.52 -10.60 -10.17
CA ARG A 6 -0.80 -10.94 -9.62
C ARG A 6 -0.70 -10.93 -8.09
N ILE A 7 -1.49 -10.08 -7.46
CA ILE A 7 -1.60 -10.01 -6.00
C ILE A 7 -2.29 -11.31 -5.52
N ILE A 8 -1.57 -12.13 -4.76
CA ILE A 8 -2.16 -13.18 -3.92
C ILE A 8 -2.32 -12.60 -2.52
N VAL A 9 -3.54 -12.26 -2.13
CA VAL A 9 -3.84 -11.85 -0.75
C VAL A 9 -3.88 -13.11 0.11
N PHE A 10 -2.84 -13.36 0.91
CA PHE A 10 -2.89 -14.39 1.95
C PHE A 10 -3.76 -13.87 3.11
N ILE A 11 -4.99 -14.39 3.19
CA ILE A 11 -5.85 -14.18 4.36
C ILE A 11 -5.39 -15.17 5.44
N GLY A 12 -4.65 -14.66 6.42
CA GLY A 12 -4.40 -15.33 7.71
C GLY A 12 -3.08 -16.08 7.80
N ILE A 13 -2.09 -15.46 8.44
CA ILE A 13 -1.49 -15.78 9.76
C ILE A 13 -0.29 -14.83 9.90
N ILE A 14 -0.09 -14.32 11.12
CA ILE A 14 0.92 -13.33 11.52
C ILE A 14 2.29 -13.63 10.88
N GLY A 15 2.71 -12.78 9.95
CA GLY A 15 4.03 -12.83 9.33
C GLY A 15 4.32 -11.47 8.69
N THR A 16 5.40 -10.82 9.12
CA THR A 16 5.86 -9.57 8.52
C THR A 16 6.45 -9.89 7.14
N VAL A 17 5.90 -9.29 6.09
CA VAL A 17 6.47 -9.35 4.74
C VAL A 17 7.66 -8.39 4.68
N SER A 18 8.88 -8.92 4.76
CA SER A 18 10.08 -8.21 4.30
C SER A 18 10.39 -8.68 2.89
N THR A 19 10.29 -7.78 1.91
CA THR A 19 10.82 -8.00 0.56
C THR A 19 12.23 -7.43 0.52
N GLU A 20 13.25 -8.28 0.57
CA GLU A 20 14.62 -7.86 0.24
C GLU A 20 14.88 -8.17 -1.24
N ASN A 21 15.33 -7.17 -2.00
CA ASN A 21 15.85 -7.38 -3.35
C ASN A 21 17.26 -7.93 -3.24
N LYS A 22 17.51 -9.14 -3.74
CA LYS A 22 18.87 -9.68 -3.90
C LYS A 22 19.23 -9.63 -5.38
N GLU A 23 20.27 -8.87 -5.73
CA GLU A 23 20.85 -8.96 -7.07
C GLU A 23 21.54 -10.31 -7.22
N ASP A 24 21.11 -11.11 -8.20
CA ASP A 24 21.91 -12.25 -8.67
C ASP A 24 22.88 -11.78 -9.75
N ILE A 25 24.04 -12.44 -9.82
CA ILE A 25 25.22 -12.13 -10.67
C ILE A 25 24.91 -12.11 -12.20
N SER A 26 23.66 -12.35 -12.60
CA SER A 26 23.16 -12.26 -13.98
C SER A 26 22.37 -10.97 -14.30
N GLY A 27 22.20 -10.04 -13.35
CA GLY A 27 21.55 -8.75 -13.61
C GLY A 27 20.04 -8.84 -13.90
N ASN A 28 19.38 -9.91 -13.44
CA ASN A 28 17.96 -10.14 -13.68
C ASN A 28 17.13 -9.82 -12.43
N PHE A 29 16.20 -8.87 -12.52
CA PHE A 29 15.23 -8.56 -11.45
C PHE A 29 14.11 -9.62 -11.46
N GLY A 30 14.25 -10.65 -10.63
CA GLY A 30 13.20 -11.65 -10.39
C GLY A 30 12.27 -11.26 -9.25
N CYS A 31 11.01 -11.70 -9.29
CA CYS A 31 10.14 -11.70 -8.12
C CYS A 31 10.68 -12.71 -7.10
N GLY A 32 10.89 -12.27 -5.86
CA GLY A 32 11.68 -12.95 -4.83
C GLY A 32 11.30 -14.40 -4.54
N VAL A 33 12.31 -15.18 -4.15
CA VAL A 33 12.19 -16.61 -3.81
C VAL A 33 11.63 -16.77 -2.39
N HIS A 34 10.73 -17.72 -2.21
CA HIS A 34 10.12 -18.08 -0.92
C HIS A 34 11.13 -18.90 -0.09
N SER A 35 11.62 -18.37 1.03
CA SER A 35 12.45 -19.15 1.97
C SER A 35 11.75 -19.26 3.31
N THR A 36 11.50 -20.49 3.76
CA THR A 36 10.79 -20.82 5.01
C THR A 36 11.73 -21.00 6.21
N ASN A 37 12.97 -20.52 6.13
CA ASN A 37 13.95 -20.80 7.18
C ASN A 37 14.04 -19.65 8.17
N PHE A 38 13.52 -19.89 9.37
CA PHE A 38 13.84 -19.15 10.58
C PHE A 38 15.27 -19.52 10.99
N GLU A 39 16.25 -18.77 10.52
CA GLU A 39 17.60 -18.84 11.05
C GLU A 39 17.97 -17.44 11.57
N LEU A 40 18.24 -17.37 12.87
CA LEU A 40 18.64 -16.16 13.59
C LEU A 40 20.04 -15.72 13.13
N ALA A 41 20.12 -15.07 11.98
CA ALA A 41 21.31 -14.32 11.60
C ALA A 41 21.29 -12.98 12.33
N GLN A 42 21.83 -12.99 13.55
CA GLN A 42 22.12 -11.78 14.32
C GLN A 42 23.30 -11.04 13.69
N THR A 43 23.05 -10.26 12.64
CA THR A 43 24.01 -9.29 12.13
C THR A 43 23.92 -8.04 12.99
N ARG A 44 25.03 -7.73 13.70
CA ARG A 44 25.18 -6.55 14.56
C ARG A 44 24.85 -5.27 13.78
N SER A 45 23.62 -4.77 13.97
CA SER A 45 23.23 -3.44 13.52
C SER A 45 24.04 -2.42 14.29
N ALA A 46 24.75 -1.55 13.57
CA ALA A 46 25.25 -0.31 14.14
C ALA A 46 24.03 0.46 14.66
N GLN A 47 23.94 0.60 15.98
CA GLN A 47 22.87 1.32 16.66
C GLN A 47 22.94 2.80 16.23
N VAL A 48 22.17 3.19 15.22
CA VAL A 48 21.92 4.60 14.92
C VAL A 48 21.11 5.17 16.08
N PRO A 49 21.47 6.33 16.67
CA PRO A 49 20.81 6.83 17.86
C PRO A 49 19.33 7.07 17.60
N ALA A 50 18.51 6.60 18.52
CA ALA A 50 17.06 6.83 18.54
C ALA A 50 16.78 8.31 18.85
N ASP A 51 16.94 9.20 17.87
CA ASP A 51 16.57 10.62 18.04
C ASP A 51 16.18 11.36 16.76
N PHE A 52 15.85 10.64 15.69
CA PHE A 52 15.22 11.25 14.50
C PHE A 52 13.81 10.71 14.27
N VAL A 53 12.95 10.85 15.29
CA VAL A 53 11.51 10.78 15.09
C VAL A 53 11.10 12.11 14.44
N THR A 54 11.10 12.15 13.11
CA THR A 54 10.40 13.24 12.42
C THR A 54 8.93 13.14 12.82
N LEU A 55 8.43 14.13 13.55
CA LEU A 55 7.00 14.34 13.87
C LEU A 55 6.15 14.69 12.64
N ASP A 56 6.52 14.14 11.48
CA ASP A 56 5.54 13.94 10.42
C ASP A 56 4.81 12.63 10.75
N HIS A 57 3.58 12.43 10.29
CA HIS A 57 2.84 11.17 10.48
C HIS A 57 3.43 10.05 9.59
N ARG A 58 4.76 9.94 9.63
CA ARG A 58 5.64 9.11 8.84
C ARG A 58 5.75 7.77 9.55
N LEU A 59 5.76 6.72 8.74
CA LEU A 59 5.89 5.33 9.15
C LEU A 59 6.96 5.17 10.24
N ILE A 60 6.57 4.63 11.40
CA ILE A 60 7.46 4.48 12.56
C ILE A 60 8.42 3.32 12.28
N GLY A 61 9.73 3.57 12.38
CA GLY A 61 10.77 2.54 12.19
C GLY A 61 11.00 2.13 10.72
N GLY A 62 10.40 2.84 9.76
CA GLY A 62 10.64 2.60 8.34
C GLY A 62 11.79 3.41 7.77
N SER A 63 12.36 2.94 6.65
CA SER A 63 13.24 3.72 5.78
C SER A 63 12.50 4.16 4.52
N GLU A 64 13.05 5.11 3.78
CA GLU A 64 12.52 5.44 2.45
C GLU A 64 12.57 4.21 1.53
N ALA A 65 11.48 3.96 0.79
CA ALA A 65 11.42 2.90 -0.19
C ALA A 65 12.26 3.27 -1.43
N ALA A 66 12.80 2.28 -2.14
CA ALA A 66 13.40 2.54 -3.44
C ALA A 66 12.31 3.05 -4.42
N PRO A 67 12.60 4.05 -5.27
CA PRO A 67 11.62 4.55 -6.22
C PRO A 67 11.01 3.41 -7.06
N HIS A 68 9.67 3.37 -7.11
CA HIS A 68 8.88 2.38 -7.86
C HIS A 68 8.98 0.92 -7.36
N SER A 69 9.54 0.65 -6.17
CA SER A 69 9.54 -0.72 -5.60
C SER A 69 8.16 -1.24 -5.24
N TRP A 70 7.19 -0.33 -5.04
CA TRP A 70 5.79 -0.64 -4.69
C TRP A 70 4.83 0.00 -5.71
N PRO A 71 4.86 -0.44 -6.98
CA PRO A 71 4.21 0.26 -8.09
C PRO A 71 2.68 0.25 -8.01
N TRP A 72 2.09 -0.66 -7.23
CA TRP A 72 0.65 -0.72 -6.97
C TRP A 72 0.17 0.26 -5.90
N THR A 73 1.05 1.02 -5.25
CA THR A 73 0.64 1.97 -4.21
C THR A 73 -0.20 3.10 -4.79
N VAL A 74 -1.34 3.37 -4.15
CA VAL A 74 -2.28 4.43 -4.55
C VAL A 74 -2.48 5.40 -3.40
N GLN A 75 -2.50 6.69 -3.72
CA GLN A 75 -2.89 7.73 -2.78
C GLN A 75 -4.35 8.13 -3.01
N LEU A 76 -5.23 7.87 -2.04
CA LEU A 76 -6.60 8.36 -2.04
C LEU A 76 -6.64 9.78 -1.48
N LEU A 77 -7.33 10.67 -2.19
CA LEU A 77 -7.45 12.09 -1.85
C LEU A 77 -8.93 12.48 -1.77
N THR A 78 -9.25 13.39 -0.86
CA THR A 78 -10.55 14.06 -0.85
C THR A 78 -10.66 15.02 -2.05
N ARG A 79 -11.88 15.51 -2.34
CA ARG A 79 -12.12 16.55 -3.34
C ARG A 79 -11.31 17.82 -3.11
N LEU A 80 -10.91 18.09 -1.87
CA LEU A 80 -10.06 19.23 -1.49
C LEU A 80 -8.56 18.96 -1.69
N GLY A 81 -8.18 17.79 -2.23
CA GLY A 81 -6.79 17.39 -2.43
C GLY A 81 -6.08 16.93 -1.14
N GLN A 82 -6.82 16.72 -0.05
CA GLN A 82 -6.23 16.25 1.20
C GLN A 82 -6.05 14.73 1.18
N HIS A 83 -4.93 14.23 1.68
CA HIS A 83 -4.71 12.79 1.82
C HIS A 83 -5.78 12.17 2.72
N ARG A 84 -6.41 11.10 2.23
CA ARG A 84 -7.49 10.40 2.93
C ARG A 84 -7.08 9.02 3.40
N CYS A 85 -6.54 8.21 2.49
CA CYS A 85 -6.13 6.83 2.73
C CYS A 85 -5.06 6.41 1.70
N GLY A 86 -4.44 5.26 1.94
CA GLY A 86 -3.76 4.50 0.88
C GLY A 86 -4.72 3.55 0.16
N GLY A 87 -4.22 2.91 -0.90
CA GLY A 87 -4.89 1.82 -1.61
C GLY A 87 -3.89 1.00 -2.42
N SER A 88 -4.36 -0.07 -3.03
CA SER A 88 -3.58 -0.94 -3.91
C SER A 88 -4.26 -1.12 -5.26
N LEU A 89 -3.52 -0.91 -6.35
CA LEU A 89 -3.98 -1.23 -7.69
C LEU A 89 -4.07 -2.76 -7.83
N ILE A 90 -5.28 -3.28 -8.08
CA ILE A 90 -5.54 -4.71 -8.25
C ILE A 90 -5.79 -5.09 -9.72
N ASP A 91 -6.02 -4.10 -10.57
CA ASP A 91 -6.21 -4.18 -12.02
C ASP A 91 -5.94 -2.80 -12.64
N ASP A 92 -5.88 -2.69 -13.98
CA ASP A 92 -5.65 -1.43 -14.70
C ASP A 92 -6.66 -0.32 -14.35
N SER A 93 -7.85 -0.70 -13.89
CA SER A 93 -8.93 0.24 -13.53
C SER A 93 -9.54 0.02 -12.16
N PHE A 94 -8.95 -0.84 -11.31
CA PHE A 94 -9.51 -1.16 -10.00
C PHE A 94 -8.51 -0.95 -8.86
N VAL A 95 -8.96 -0.26 -7.80
CA VAL A 95 -8.18 -0.03 -6.58
C VAL A 95 -8.89 -0.68 -5.40
N LEU A 96 -8.18 -1.52 -4.65
CA LEU A 96 -8.59 -2.03 -3.35
C LEU A 96 -8.18 -1.07 -2.25
N THR A 97 -9.09 -0.79 -1.32
CA THR A 97 -8.87 0.09 -0.17
C THR A 97 -9.77 -0.34 0.99
N ALA A 98 -9.65 0.31 2.15
CA ALA A 98 -10.55 0.11 3.27
C ALA A 98 -11.92 0.79 3.06
N ALA A 99 -12.98 0.22 3.62
CA ALA A 99 -14.33 0.77 3.55
C ALA A 99 -14.50 2.02 4.42
N HIS A 100 -13.84 2.08 5.57
CA HIS A 100 -13.91 3.22 6.49
C HIS A 100 -13.39 4.52 5.88
N CYS A 101 -12.56 4.43 4.82
CA CYS A 101 -12.13 5.58 4.04
C CYS A 101 -13.32 6.42 3.53
N PHE A 102 -14.46 5.77 3.27
CA PHE A 102 -15.70 6.38 2.75
C PHE A 102 -16.77 6.62 3.82
N ALA A 103 -16.43 6.50 5.11
CA ALA A 103 -17.41 6.67 6.19
C ALA A 103 -18.04 8.08 6.23
N LYS A 104 -17.31 9.11 5.79
CA LYS A 104 -17.79 10.51 5.78
C LYS A 104 -18.59 10.88 4.53
N ASP A 105 -18.25 10.33 3.37
CA ASP A 105 -18.93 10.58 2.11
C ASP A 105 -18.80 9.33 1.22
N ARG A 106 -19.91 8.87 0.63
CA ARG A 106 -19.92 7.68 -0.23
C ARG A 106 -19.92 8.02 -1.72
N ARG A 107 -20.00 9.31 -2.07
CA ARG A 107 -20.05 9.76 -3.47
C ARG A 107 -18.66 9.60 -4.11
N PRO A 108 -18.54 8.89 -5.25
CA PRO A 108 -17.26 8.77 -5.97
C PRO A 108 -16.64 10.13 -6.30
N THR A 109 -17.46 11.12 -6.65
CA THR A 109 -17.03 12.49 -7.01
C THR A 109 -16.40 13.28 -5.86
N SER A 110 -16.52 12.79 -4.63
CA SER A 110 -15.86 13.38 -3.46
C SER A 110 -14.40 12.93 -3.30
N TYR A 111 -13.92 12.05 -4.20
CA TYR A 111 -12.60 11.45 -4.13
C TYR A 111 -11.86 11.51 -5.47
N SER A 112 -10.54 11.48 -5.38
CA SER A 112 -9.62 11.26 -6.49
C SER A 112 -8.49 10.35 -6.04
N VAL A 113 -7.80 9.71 -6.97
CA VAL A 113 -6.65 8.86 -6.66
C VAL A 113 -5.42 9.33 -7.43
N ARG A 114 -4.23 9.18 -6.85
CA ARG A 114 -2.96 9.30 -7.57
C ARG A 114 -2.27 7.94 -7.63
N VAL A 115 -1.77 7.60 -8.80
CA VAL A 115 -1.10 6.32 -9.09
C VAL A 115 0.31 6.58 -9.61
N GLY A 116 1.25 5.70 -9.25
CA GLY A 116 2.64 5.77 -9.72
C GLY A 116 3.48 6.88 -9.07
N GLY A 117 3.04 7.42 -7.93
CA GLY A 117 3.80 8.41 -7.16
C GLY A 117 4.80 7.76 -6.21
N HIS A 118 6.01 8.34 -6.09
CA HIS A 118 7.00 7.97 -5.07
C HIS A 118 6.88 8.87 -3.84
N LEU A 119 6.77 10.19 -4.07
CA LEU A 119 6.55 11.18 -3.02
C LEU A 119 5.05 11.39 -2.78
N SER A 120 4.66 11.76 -1.56
CA SER A 120 3.27 12.14 -1.26
C SER A 120 2.81 13.27 -2.18
N GLY A 121 1.63 13.13 -2.80
CA GLY A 121 1.10 14.10 -3.75
C GLY A 121 1.68 14.02 -5.16
N SER A 122 2.72 13.20 -5.38
CA SER A 122 3.24 12.90 -6.72
C SER A 122 2.40 11.82 -7.43
N GLY A 123 2.69 11.58 -8.71
CA GLY A 123 1.97 10.60 -9.53
C GLY A 123 0.78 11.18 -10.28
N SER A 124 0.23 10.37 -11.20
CA SER A 124 -0.81 10.78 -12.12
C SER A 124 -2.19 10.78 -11.44
N PRO A 125 -2.96 11.88 -11.51
CA PRO A 125 -4.28 11.94 -10.93
C PRO A 125 -5.32 11.22 -11.81
N HIS A 126 -6.18 10.42 -11.19
CA HIS A 126 -7.31 9.75 -11.82
C HIS A 126 -8.61 10.03 -11.05
N ARG A 127 -9.70 10.13 -11.82
CA ARG A 127 -11.05 10.31 -11.30
C ARG A 127 -11.63 8.98 -10.84
N VAL A 128 -12.45 9.04 -9.80
CA VAL A 128 -13.20 7.89 -9.30
C VAL A 128 -14.60 7.92 -9.91
N THR A 129 -14.98 6.86 -10.61
CA THR A 129 -16.30 6.67 -11.24
C THR A 129 -17.25 5.88 -10.36
N ALA A 130 -16.73 4.94 -9.57
CA ALA A 130 -17.53 4.12 -8.66
C ALA A 130 -16.76 3.77 -7.39
N VAL A 131 -17.52 3.56 -6.31
CA VAL A 131 -17.02 3.03 -5.04
C VAL A 131 -17.98 1.93 -4.60
N SER A 132 -17.49 0.71 -4.53
CA SER A 132 -18.23 -0.46 -4.05
C SER A 132 -17.73 -0.82 -2.65
N ILE A 133 -18.52 -0.47 -1.63
CA ILE A 133 -18.24 -0.82 -0.24
C ILE A 133 -18.80 -2.20 0.05
N HIS A 134 -18.08 -3.03 0.80
CA HIS A 134 -18.60 -4.35 1.17
C HIS A 134 -19.98 -4.26 1.84
N PRO A 135 -21.00 -5.04 1.43
CA PRO A 135 -22.37 -4.90 1.92
C PRO A 135 -22.54 -5.05 3.43
N TRP A 136 -21.64 -5.79 4.09
CA TRP A 136 -21.68 -6.01 5.54
C TRP A 136 -20.79 -5.06 6.35
N TYR A 137 -20.10 -4.12 5.68
CA TYR A 137 -19.40 -3.05 6.39
C TYR A 137 -20.41 -2.17 7.12
N ASN A 138 -20.19 -1.94 8.40
CA ASN A 138 -21.03 -1.10 9.24
C ASN A 138 -20.18 -0.32 10.25
N LEU A 139 -20.66 0.85 10.64
CA LEU A 139 -19.93 1.74 11.55
C LEU A 139 -19.92 1.27 13.02
N GLY A 140 -20.79 0.33 13.39
CA GLY A 140 -20.80 -0.25 14.74
C GLY A 140 -19.64 -1.22 14.97
N PHE A 141 -19.15 -1.85 13.90
CA PHE A 141 -18.00 -2.76 13.90
C PHE A 141 -17.01 -2.37 12.80
N PRO A 142 -16.28 -1.25 12.95
CA PRO A 142 -15.52 -0.63 11.88
C PRO A 142 -14.36 -1.48 11.34
N SER A 143 -13.93 -2.50 12.10
CA SER A 143 -12.90 -3.45 11.66
C SER A 143 -13.45 -4.65 10.89
N ALA A 144 -14.77 -4.89 10.93
CA ALA A 144 -15.40 -6.01 10.25
C ALA A 144 -15.76 -5.62 8.81
N TYR A 145 -15.38 -6.46 7.85
CA TYR A 145 -15.64 -6.24 6.42
C TYR A 145 -15.15 -4.88 5.90
N ASP A 146 -14.02 -4.41 6.44
CA ASP A 146 -13.46 -3.09 6.15
C ASP A 146 -12.68 -3.06 4.82
N PHE A 147 -13.38 -3.34 3.72
CA PHE A 147 -12.81 -3.25 2.38
C PHE A 147 -13.81 -2.69 1.37
N ALA A 148 -13.26 -2.01 0.37
CA ALA A 148 -13.99 -1.41 -0.74
C ALA A 148 -13.15 -1.44 -2.01
N ILE A 149 -13.83 -1.49 -3.15
CA ILE A 149 -13.22 -1.45 -4.48
C ILE A 149 -13.64 -0.15 -5.18
N MET A 150 -12.67 0.57 -5.72
CA MET A 150 -12.88 1.76 -6.53
C MET A 150 -12.66 1.46 -8.00
N ARG A 151 -13.37 2.19 -8.88
CA ARG A 151 -13.19 2.17 -10.33
C ARG A 151 -13.16 3.58 -10.90
#